data_AF-A0A812TR22-F1
#
_entry.id   AF-A0A812TR22-F1
#
_cell.length_a   1.000
_cell.length_b   1.000
_cell.length_c   1.000
_cell.angle_alpha   90.00
_cell.angle_beta   90.00
_cell.angle_gamma   90.00
#
_symmetry.space_group_name_H-M   'P 1'
#
loop_
_entity.id
_entity.type
_entity.pdbx_description
1 polymer ?
#
loop_
_entity_poly.entity_id
_entity_poly.type
_entity_poly.pdbx_seq_one_letter_code
_entity_poly.pdbx_strand_id
1 'polypeptide(L)'
;MLFPMYTVASDVLLKMTRVEPHEMLKARGELVVFSDDLGKAAFVSHQWLARDHPDPDFKQMPVLQNAVTRILNSSGFVSLDFITESQVQTAKPLPMTEFQVLTLHFWYDYFSCPQPQASVSGETECHQASAISSIPSYINECEFFFALCPVLDCPWQGKVLTAATWSSRGWCRLERAARELSANSTWILIQSDAAMEA
;
A
#
# COMPACT_ATOMS: atom_id res chain seq x y z
N MET A 1 -12.79 -13.43 -3.10
CA MET A 1 -11.90 -12.80 -4.08
C MET A 1 -12.46 -13.05 -5.49
N LEU A 2 -12.70 -11.99 -6.28
CA LEU A 2 -13.28 -12.03 -7.64
C LEU A 2 -12.22 -11.83 -8.75
N PHE A 3 -11.03 -11.34 -8.40
CA PHE A 3 -9.89 -11.16 -9.29
C PHE A 3 -8.61 -11.52 -8.53
N PRO A 4 -7.58 -12.11 -9.16
CA PRO A 4 -6.35 -12.49 -8.48
C PRO A 4 -5.59 -11.28 -7.91
N MET A 5 -4.97 -11.46 -6.76
CA MET A 5 -4.17 -10.43 -6.09
C MET A 5 -2.82 -10.26 -6.79
N TYR A 6 -2.69 -9.28 -7.67
CA TYR A 6 -1.40 -8.95 -8.28
C TYR A 6 -0.57 -8.06 -7.34
N THR A 7 0.72 -8.37 -7.24
CA THR A 7 1.66 -7.67 -6.36
C THR A 7 3.02 -7.49 -7.04
N VAL A 8 3.81 -6.59 -6.48
CA VAL A 8 5.19 -6.32 -6.89
C VAL A 8 6.13 -6.73 -5.75
N ALA A 9 7.19 -7.49 -6.05
CA ALA A 9 8.19 -7.84 -5.05
C ALA A 9 9.01 -6.61 -4.59
N SER A 10 9.51 -6.65 -3.35
CA SER A 10 10.24 -5.53 -2.74
C SER A 10 11.42 -5.05 -3.59
N ASP A 11 12.15 -5.95 -4.23
CA ASP A 11 13.34 -5.60 -5.03
C ASP A 11 12.97 -4.86 -6.33
N VAL A 12 11.79 -5.16 -6.91
CA VAL A 12 11.23 -4.43 -8.05
C VAL A 12 10.70 -3.08 -7.60
N LEU A 13 9.93 -3.04 -6.51
CA LEU A 13 9.38 -1.81 -5.95
C LEU A 13 10.48 -0.79 -5.62
N LEU A 14 11.58 -1.23 -5.01
CA LEU A 14 12.71 -0.36 -4.66
C LEU A 14 13.49 0.17 -5.86
N LYS A 15 13.32 -0.42 -7.05
CA LYS A 15 13.97 0.04 -8.30
C LYS A 15 13.07 0.92 -9.16
N MET A 16 11.78 1.07 -8.80
CA MET A 16 10.85 1.91 -9.55
C MET A 16 11.30 3.37 -9.53
N THR A 17 11.20 4.03 -10.68
CA THR A 17 11.46 5.47 -10.85
C THR A 17 10.22 6.25 -11.26
N ARG A 18 9.14 5.53 -11.56
CA ARG A 18 7.79 6.02 -11.84
C ARG A 18 6.79 4.93 -11.43
N VAL A 19 5.58 5.32 -11.05
CA VAL A 19 4.49 4.34 -10.84
C VAL A 19 3.87 4.06 -12.20
N GLU A 20 3.91 2.81 -12.66
CA GLU A 20 3.35 2.43 -13.95
C GLU A 20 2.04 1.67 -13.79
N PRO A 21 1.15 1.72 -14.79
CA PRO A 21 -0.11 0.98 -14.72
C PRO A 21 0.12 -0.53 -14.77
N HIS A 22 -0.88 -1.27 -14.30
CA HIS A 22 -0.91 -2.72 -14.24
C HIS A 22 -0.41 -3.41 -15.52
N GLU A 23 -0.87 -2.97 -16.68
CA GLU A 23 -0.60 -3.60 -17.95
C GLU A 23 0.89 -3.55 -18.33
N MET A 24 1.56 -2.44 -18.01
CA MET A 24 2.99 -2.25 -18.30
C MET A 24 3.86 -3.15 -17.41
N LEU A 25 3.57 -3.18 -16.11
CA LEU A 25 4.32 -4.01 -15.18
C LEU A 25 4.08 -5.51 -15.44
N LYS A 26 2.84 -5.87 -15.80
CA LYS A 26 2.49 -7.24 -16.20
C LYS A 26 3.21 -7.65 -17.48
N ALA A 27 3.28 -6.78 -18.49
CA ALA A 27 4.01 -7.06 -19.74
C ALA A 27 5.52 -7.23 -19.52
N ARG A 28 6.10 -6.57 -18.51
CA ARG A 28 7.51 -6.73 -18.13
C ARG A 28 7.78 -7.92 -17.19
N GLY A 29 6.74 -8.63 -16.74
CA GLY A 29 6.88 -9.69 -15.75
C GLY A 29 7.22 -9.19 -14.34
N GLU A 30 6.97 -7.91 -14.07
CA GLU A 30 7.22 -7.25 -12.78
C GLU A 30 6.03 -7.38 -11.81
N LEU A 31 4.86 -7.81 -12.31
CA LEU A 31 3.69 -8.17 -11.52
C LEU A 31 3.52 -9.68 -11.43
N VAL A 32 3.33 -10.16 -10.20
CA VAL A 32 3.08 -11.57 -9.90
C VAL A 32 1.72 -11.74 -9.23
N VAL A 33 1.02 -12.83 -9.53
CA VAL A 33 -0.14 -13.23 -8.74
C VAL A 33 0.39 -13.75 -7.41
N PHE A 34 0.00 -13.12 -6.32
CA PHE A 34 0.49 -13.45 -4.99
C PHE A 34 -0.06 -14.81 -4.53
N SER A 35 0.78 -15.53 -3.80
CA SER A 35 0.46 -16.72 -3.04
C SER A 35 1.43 -16.83 -1.87
N ASP A 36 1.02 -17.50 -0.79
CA ASP A 36 1.78 -17.56 0.46
C ASP A 36 3.18 -18.20 0.33
N ASP A 37 3.41 -19.00 -0.71
CA ASP A 37 4.72 -19.58 -1.01
C ASP A 37 5.76 -18.56 -1.50
N LEU A 38 5.31 -17.39 -1.98
CA LEU A 38 6.20 -16.31 -2.44
C LEU A 38 6.75 -15.47 -1.29
N GLY A 39 6.10 -15.48 -0.11
CA GLY A 39 6.50 -14.72 1.06
C GLY A 39 5.33 -14.06 1.77
N LYS A 40 5.45 -12.76 2.07
CA LYS A 40 4.41 -11.99 2.78
C LYS A 40 3.98 -10.79 1.95
N ALA A 41 2.70 -10.45 2.00
CA ALA A 41 2.16 -9.29 1.32
C ALA A 41 1.90 -8.11 2.26
N ALA A 42 2.11 -6.90 1.74
CA ALA A 42 1.77 -5.63 2.36
C ALA A 42 0.76 -4.88 1.47
N PHE A 43 -0.35 -4.46 2.07
CA PHE A 43 -1.34 -3.60 1.42
C PHE A 43 -0.96 -2.14 1.60
N VAL A 44 -0.86 -1.36 0.53
CA VAL A 44 -0.55 0.08 0.60
C VAL A 44 -1.81 0.91 0.34
N SER A 45 -2.35 1.53 1.40
CA SER A 45 -3.41 2.52 1.31
C SER A 45 -2.81 3.92 1.20
N HIS A 46 -3.26 4.70 0.21
CA HIS A 46 -2.73 6.04 -0.08
C HIS A 46 -3.79 6.94 -0.73
N GLN A 47 -3.47 8.23 -0.88
CA GLN A 47 -4.34 9.19 -1.55
C GLN A 47 -3.81 9.52 -2.94
N TRP A 48 -4.70 9.57 -3.93
CA TRP A 48 -4.33 9.96 -5.28
C TRP A 48 -4.04 11.47 -5.36
N LEU A 49 -2.90 11.83 -5.95
CA LEU A 49 -2.44 13.21 -6.17
C LEU A 49 -3.05 13.87 -7.41
N ALA A 50 -3.53 13.08 -8.38
CA ALA A 50 -4.21 13.56 -9.57
C ALA A 50 -5.39 12.66 -9.94
N ARG A 51 -6.20 13.10 -10.90
CA ARG A 51 -7.40 12.39 -11.36
C ARG A 51 -7.06 11.04 -12.01
N ASP A 52 -6.07 11.03 -12.90
CA ASP A 52 -5.77 9.89 -13.76
C ASP A 52 -4.52 9.11 -13.32
N HIS A 53 -3.82 9.61 -12.29
CA HIS A 53 -2.61 8.99 -11.80
C HIS A 53 -2.45 9.23 -10.29
N PRO A 54 -2.13 8.19 -9.51
CA PRO A 54 -2.00 8.29 -8.05
C PRO A 54 -0.82 9.15 -7.61
N ASP A 55 0.30 9.09 -8.35
CA ASP A 55 1.55 9.74 -7.99
C ASP A 55 2.34 10.23 -9.24
N PRO A 56 1.80 11.23 -9.98
CA PRO A 56 2.30 11.58 -11.32
C PRO A 56 3.74 12.10 -11.31
N ASP A 57 4.12 12.77 -10.22
CA ASP A 57 5.46 13.35 -10.04
C ASP A 57 6.39 12.43 -9.21
N PHE A 58 5.95 11.20 -8.90
CA PHE A 58 6.71 10.23 -8.10
C PHE A 58 7.13 10.81 -6.73
N LYS A 59 6.21 11.44 -6.01
CA LYS A 59 6.42 12.09 -4.72
C LYS A 59 6.07 11.18 -3.53
N GLN A 60 5.09 10.29 -3.69
CA GLN A 60 4.68 9.35 -2.63
C GLN A 60 5.55 8.09 -2.63
N MET A 61 5.85 7.55 -3.81
CA MET A 61 6.58 6.29 -3.94
C MET A 61 7.99 6.33 -3.31
N PRO A 62 8.79 7.40 -3.44
CA PRO A 62 10.08 7.47 -2.74
C PRO A 62 9.96 7.41 -1.22
N VAL A 63 8.88 7.97 -0.64
CA VAL A 63 8.62 7.88 0.80
C VAL A 63 8.38 6.43 1.20
N LEU A 64 7.58 5.70 0.43
CA LEU A 64 7.38 4.26 0.62
C LEU A 64 8.68 3.48 0.45
N GLN A 65 9.45 3.74 -0.61
CA GLN A 65 10.73 3.07 -0.88
C GLN A 65 11.72 3.28 0.26
N ASN A 66 11.82 4.49 0.79
CA ASN A 66 12.70 4.81 1.92
C ASN A 66 12.25 4.08 3.20
N ALA A 67 10.94 4.07 3.48
CA ALA A 67 10.37 3.33 4.61
C ALA A 67 10.65 1.83 4.50
N VAL A 68 10.40 1.23 3.33
CA VAL A 68 10.67 -0.19 3.07
C VAL A 68 12.17 -0.49 3.15
N THR A 69 13.03 0.37 2.60
CA THR A 69 14.49 0.23 2.69
C THR A 69 14.94 0.22 4.15
N ARG A 70 14.39 1.11 4.98
CA ARG A 70 14.69 1.17 6.40
C ARG A 70 14.22 -0.09 7.12
N ILE A 71 12.97 -0.52 6.88
CA ILE A 71 12.41 -1.73 7.46
C ILE A 71 13.28 -2.95 7.14
N LEU A 72 13.71 -3.11 5.88
CA LEU A 72 14.43 -4.30 5.43
C LEU A 72 15.90 -4.33 5.87
N ASN A 73 16.53 -3.17 6.10
CA ASN A 73 17.98 -3.09 6.36
C ASN A 73 18.34 -2.69 7.80
N SER A 74 17.36 -2.30 8.63
CA SER A 74 17.61 -1.81 9.99
C SER A 74 17.15 -2.79 11.06
N SER A 75 17.86 -2.81 12.18
CA SER A 75 17.37 -3.40 13.43
C SER A 75 16.51 -2.39 14.19
N GLY A 76 15.52 -2.86 14.94
CA GLY A 76 14.71 -2.01 15.81
C GLY A 76 13.23 -2.36 15.75
N PHE A 77 12.39 -1.37 16.00
CA PHE A 77 10.94 -1.52 16.05
C PHE A 77 10.28 -0.38 15.29
N VAL A 78 9.12 -0.65 14.70
CA VAL A 78 8.15 0.39 14.35
C VAL A 78 7.47 0.79 15.67
N SER A 79 7.63 2.06 16.05
CA SER A 79 7.07 2.60 17.29
C SER A 79 5.55 2.57 17.27
N LEU A 80 4.90 2.49 18.43
CA LEU A 80 3.46 2.67 18.52
C LEU A 80 3.11 4.15 18.39
N ASP A 81 1.91 4.46 17.88
CA ASP A 81 1.38 5.82 18.01
C ASP A 81 1.10 6.15 19.50
N PHE A 82 1.20 7.43 19.85
CA PHE A 82 1.06 7.90 21.24
C PHE A 82 -0.26 7.50 21.90
N ILE A 83 -1.36 7.47 21.15
CA ILE A 83 -2.67 7.11 21.68
C ILE A 83 -2.70 5.62 21.97
N THR A 84 -2.22 4.78 21.04
CA THR A 84 -2.14 3.32 21.24
C THR A 84 -1.20 2.96 22.39
N GLU A 85 -0.01 3.58 22.45
CA GLU A 85 0.95 3.36 23.54
C GLU A 85 0.36 3.70 24.92
N SER A 86 -0.43 4.77 25.00
CA SER A 86 -1.01 5.22 26.27
C SER A 86 -2.28 4.47 26.68
N GLN A 87 -3.11 4.02 25.75
CA GLN A 87 -4.43 3.46 26.04
C GLN A 87 -4.48 1.93 25.97
N VAL A 88 -3.57 1.29 25.23
CA VAL A 88 -3.59 -0.16 24.99
C VAL A 88 -2.39 -0.80 25.67
N GLN A 89 -2.55 -1.21 26.93
CA GLN A 89 -1.45 -1.79 27.74
C GLN A 89 -0.81 -3.04 27.13
N THR A 90 -1.54 -3.77 26.28
CA THR A 90 -1.05 -4.97 25.60
C THR A 90 -0.40 -4.69 24.25
N ALA A 91 -0.47 -3.46 23.74
CA ALA A 91 0.14 -3.10 22.48
C ALA A 91 1.66 -3.20 22.59
N LYS A 92 2.28 -3.72 21.52
CA LYS A 92 3.74 -3.88 21.44
C LYS A 92 4.23 -3.26 20.15
N PRO A 93 5.36 -2.52 20.19
CA PRO A 93 6.04 -2.08 18.98
C PRO A 93 6.34 -3.27 18.06
N LEU A 94 6.20 -3.06 16.75
CA LEU A 94 6.37 -4.13 15.77
C LEU A 94 7.86 -4.31 15.45
N PRO A 95 8.48 -5.47 15.71
CA PRO A 95 9.88 -5.70 15.40
C PRO A 95 10.16 -5.63 13.89
N MET A 96 11.20 -4.91 13.48
CA MET A 96 11.60 -4.84 12.07
C MET A 96 11.95 -6.22 11.50
N THR A 97 12.36 -7.16 12.35
CA THR A 97 12.67 -8.54 11.97
C THR A 97 11.47 -9.28 11.40
N GLU A 98 10.24 -8.91 11.75
CA GLU A 98 9.02 -9.54 11.19
C GLU A 98 8.91 -9.33 9.67
N PHE A 99 9.44 -8.22 9.17
CA PHE A 99 9.45 -7.89 7.74
C PHE A 99 10.59 -8.54 6.97
N GLN A 100 11.62 -9.02 7.67
CA GLN A 100 12.88 -9.49 7.10
C GLN A 100 12.92 -11.01 6.94
N VAL A 101 11.91 -11.72 7.44
CA VAL A 101 11.88 -13.20 7.44
C VAL A 101 11.69 -13.76 6.03
N LEU A 102 10.84 -13.12 5.23
CA LEU A 102 10.43 -13.57 3.90
C LEU A 102 10.39 -12.38 2.94
N THR A 103 10.42 -12.67 1.64
CA THR A 103 10.25 -11.66 0.60
C THR A 103 8.93 -10.92 0.78
N LEU A 104 8.99 -9.58 0.81
CA LEU A 104 7.81 -8.74 0.86
C LEU A 104 7.29 -8.46 -0.54
N HIS A 105 5.98 -8.60 -0.69
CA HIS A 105 5.22 -8.27 -1.89
C HIS A 105 4.26 -7.12 -1.58
N PHE A 106 4.06 -6.22 -2.53
CA PHE A 106 3.30 -5.01 -2.31
C PHE A 106 2.09 -4.98 -3.23
N TRP A 107 0.92 -4.81 -2.61
CA TRP A 107 -0.30 -4.47 -3.30
C TRP A 107 -0.48 -2.95 -3.29
N TYR A 108 -0.70 -2.36 -4.47
CA TYR A 108 -0.91 -0.93 -4.66
C TYR A 108 -1.96 -0.74 -5.76
N ASP A 109 -3.04 -0.02 -5.45
CA ASP A 109 -4.26 0.00 -6.27
C ASP A 109 -4.04 0.23 -7.78
N TYR A 110 -3.12 1.10 -8.17
CA TYR A 110 -2.88 1.46 -9.56
C TYR A 110 -2.21 0.37 -10.39
N PHE A 111 -1.18 -0.29 -9.85
CA PHE A 111 -0.51 -1.39 -10.56
C PHE A 111 -1.08 -2.77 -10.23
N SER A 112 -1.78 -2.92 -9.12
CA SER A 112 -2.40 -4.19 -8.75
C SER A 112 -3.77 -4.38 -9.39
N CYS A 113 -4.46 -3.30 -9.80
CA CYS A 113 -5.70 -3.36 -10.54
C CYS A 113 -5.51 -2.97 -12.02
N PRO A 114 -6.17 -3.66 -12.97
CA PRO A 114 -6.19 -3.25 -14.37
C PRO A 114 -6.66 -1.81 -14.58
N GLN A 115 -6.07 -1.10 -15.55
CA GLN A 115 -6.37 0.30 -15.85
C GLN A 115 -7.06 0.44 -17.23
N PRO A 116 -8.22 1.13 -17.34
CA PRO A 116 -9.01 1.18 -18.57
C PRO A 116 -8.26 1.78 -19.76
N GLN A 117 -7.43 2.79 -19.49
CA GLN A 117 -6.75 3.60 -20.51
C GLN A 117 -5.64 2.83 -21.25
N ALA A 118 -5.18 1.69 -20.71
CA ALA A 118 -4.10 0.90 -21.29
C ALA A 118 -4.58 -0.25 -22.18
N SER A 119 -5.89 -0.41 -22.38
CA SER A 119 -6.48 -1.55 -23.10
C SER A 119 -7.57 -1.12 -24.07
N VAL A 120 -7.63 -1.77 -25.24
CA VAL A 120 -8.55 -1.42 -26.34
C VAL A 120 -9.87 -2.21 -26.27
N SER A 121 -10.04 -3.09 -25.27
CA SER A 121 -11.15 -4.05 -25.17
C SER A 121 -11.98 -3.87 -23.88
N GLY A 122 -13.31 -3.92 -23.99
CA GLY A 122 -14.25 -3.79 -22.86
C GLY A 122 -14.14 -4.86 -21.76
N GLU A 123 -13.34 -5.90 -21.94
CA GLU A 123 -13.03 -6.90 -20.90
C GLU A 123 -12.29 -6.28 -19.70
N THR A 124 -11.49 -5.24 -19.92
CA THR A 124 -10.69 -4.60 -18.86
C THR A 124 -11.54 -3.88 -17.83
N GLU A 125 -12.67 -3.28 -18.22
CA GLU A 125 -13.59 -2.64 -17.27
C GLU A 125 -14.18 -3.68 -16.30
N CYS A 126 -14.54 -4.87 -16.80
CA CYS A 126 -15.02 -5.97 -15.97
C CYS A 126 -13.94 -6.47 -14.99
N HIS A 127 -12.70 -6.57 -15.46
CA HIS A 127 -11.57 -6.96 -14.61
C HIS A 127 -11.21 -5.91 -13.57
N GLN A 128 -11.23 -4.63 -13.93
CA GLN A 128 -11.00 -3.54 -12.97
C GLN A 128 -12.06 -3.55 -11.87
N ALA A 129 -13.35 -3.63 -12.24
CA ALA A 129 -14.43 -3.69 -11.27
C ALA A 129 -14.31 -4.91 -10.33
N SER A 130 -13.91 -6.06 -10.87
CA SER A 130 -13.67 -7.29 -10.09
C SER A 130 -12.47 -7.14 -9.15
N ALA A 131 -11.39 -6.48 -9.58
CA ALA A 131 -10.22 -6.19 -8.76
C ALA A 131 -10.57 -5.23 -7.61
N ILE A 132 -11.28 -4.14 -7.90
CA ILE A 132 -11.76 -3.17 -6.91
C ILE A 132 -12.68 -3.85 -5.89
N SER A 133 -13.61 -4.68 -6.34
CA SER A 133 -14.53 -5.42 -5.45
C SER A 133 -13.83 -6.44 -4.57
N SER A 134 -12.60 -6.83 -4.91
CA SER A 134 -11.79 -7.81 -4.18
C SER A 134 -10.87 -7.19 -3.12
N ILE A 135 -10.79 -5.85 -3.03
CA ILE A 135 -9.91 -5.14 -2.09
C ILE A 135 -10.05 -5.61 -0.64
N PRO A 136 -11.27 -5.81 -0.08
CA PRO A 136 -11.39 -6.34 1.27
C PRO A 136 -10.75 -7.74 1.44
N SER A 137 -10.81 -8.59 0.40
CA SER A 137 -10.11 -9.88 0.40
C SER A 137 -8.59 -9.72 0.36
N TYR A 138 -8.07 -8.78 -0.45
CA TYR A 138 -6.62 -8.51 -0.50
C TYR A 138 -6.10 -8.01 0.84
N ILE A 139 -6.83 -7.10 1.50
CA ILE A 139 -6.48 -6.59 2.83
C ILE A 139 -6.40 -7.71 3.86
N ASN A 140 -7.31 -8.68 3.79
CA ASN A 140 -7.31 -9.84 4.69
C ASN A 140 -6.16 -10.83 4.38
N GLU A 141 -5.72 -10.94 3.13
CA GLU A 141 -4.57 -11.79 2.77
C GLU A 141 -3.22 -11.12 3.03
N CYS A 142 -3.14 -9.79 3.07
CA CYS A 142 -1.93 -9.08 3.42
C CYS A 142 -1.61 -9.21 4.92
N GLU A 143 -0.38 -9.61 5.21
CA GLU A 143 0.16 -9.64 6.58
C GLU A 143 0.28 -8.23 7.13
N PHE A 144 0.74 -7.29 6.31
CA PHE A 144 0.97 -5.91 6.70
C PHE A 144 0.00 -4.95 5.99
N PHE A 145 -0.35 -3.86 6.67
CA PHE A 145 -1.11 -2.76 6.10
C PHE A 145 -0.34 -1.46 6.32
N PHE A 146 -0.01 -0.76 5.24
CA PHE A 146 0.71 0.51 5.25
C PHE A 146 -0.22 1.63 4.81
N ALA A 147 -0.50 2.56 5.71
CA ALA A 147 -1.13 3.84 5.41
C ALA A 147 -0.06 4.86 4.99
N LEU A 148 0.18 4.99 3.69
CA LEU A 148 1.13 5.94 3.13
C LEU A 148 0.50 7.33 3.07
N CYS A 149 0.88 8.19 4.03
CA CYS A 149 0.28 9.50 4.26
C CYS A 149 1.33 10.62 4.34
N PRO A 150 2.20 10.78 3.32
CA PRO A 150 3.17 11.87 3.31
C PRO A 150 2.49 13.24 3.24
N VAL A 151 3.15 14.25 3.81
CA VAL A 151 2.67 15.63 3.73
C VAL A 151 3.04 16.20 2.36
N LEU A 152 2.07 16.27 1.45
CA LEU A 152 2.30 16.66 0.07
C LEU A 152 1.24 17.64 -0.44
N ASP A 153 1.66 18.64 -1.21
CA ASP A 153 0.73 19.48 -1.95
C ASP A 153 0.00 18.66 -3.03
N CYS A 154 -1.33 18.77 -3.06
CA CYS A 154 -2.18 18.24 -4.12
C CYS A 154 -2.91 19.41 -4.80
N PRO A 155 -2.29 20.04 -5.82
CA PRO A 155 -2.90 21.15 -6.56
C PRO A 155 -4.26 20.79 -7.15
N TRP A 156 -4.45 19.55 -7.59
CA TRP A 156 -5.71 19.05 -8.14
C TRP A 156 -6.88 19.15 -7.15
N GLN A 157 -6.62 18.88 -5.86
CA GLN A 157 -7.63 19.00 -4.80
C GLN A 157 -7.55 20.35 -4.07
N GLY A 158 -6.65 21.24 -4.47
CA GLY A 158 -6.43 22.55 -3.83
C GLY A 158 -6.07 22.46 -2.34
N LYS A 159 -5.40 21.39 -1.91
CA LYS A 159 -5.09 21.14 -0.49
C LYS A 159 -3.79 20.37 -0.30
N VAL A 160 -3.31 20.37 0.95
CA VAL A 160 -2.18 19.54 1.40
C VAL A 160 -2.72 18.19 1.90
N LEU A 161 -2.16 17.10 1.39
CA LEU A 161 -2.44 15.75 1.86
C LEU A 161 -1.70 15.51 3.18
N THR A 162 -2.35 14.82 4.11
CA THR A 162 -1.87 14.49 5.46
C THR A 162 -2.58 13.22 5.94
N ALA A 163 -2.17 12.66 7.08
CA ALA A 163 -2.91 11.58 7.74
C ALA A 163 -4.38 11.96 8.04
N ALA A 164 -4.67 13.23 8.30
CA ALA A 164 -6.04 13.72 8.52
C ALA A 164 -6.88 13.70 7.22
N THR A 165 -6.29 14.07 6.07
CA THR A 165 -7.01 13.98 4.79
C THR A 165 -7.15 12.54 4.31
N TRP A 166 -6.21 11.66 4.66
CA TRP A 166 -6.30 10.23 4.36
C TRP A 166 -7.44 9.59 5.14
N SER A 167 -7.47 9.81 6.47
CA SER A 167 -8.50 9.23 7.35
C SER A 167 -9.92 9.76 7.11
N SER A 168 -10.08 10.89 6.42
CA SER A 168 -11.38 11.44 6.02
C SER A 168 -11.85 11.00 4.64
N ARG A 169 -10.97 10.44 3.78
CA ARG A 169 -11.34 10.00 2.42
C ARG A 169 -12.13 8.70 2.50
N GLY A 170 -13.30 8.66 1.86
CA GLY A 170 -14.22 7.51 1.92
C GLY A 170 -13.57 6.17 1.59
N TRP A 171 -12.72 6.14 0.56
CA TRP A 171 -12.01 4.92 0.15
C TRP A 171 -11.01 4.42 1.21
N CYS A 172 -10.15 5.31 1.69
CA CYS A 172 -9.17 5.00 2.73
C CYS A 172 -9.84 4.56 4.04
N ARG A 173 -11.01 5.14 4.38
CA ARG A 173 -11.83 4.68 5.51
C ARG A 173 -12.34 3.26 5.34
N LEU A 174 -12.77 2.89 4.13
CA LEU A 174 -13.21 1.53 3.83
C LEU A 174 -12.05 0.55 3.97
N GLU A 175 -10.90 0.88 3.40
CA GLU A 175 -9.69 0.06 3.50
C GLU A 175 -9.25 -0.12 4.96
N ARG A 176 -9.22 0.96 5.73
CA ARG A 176 -8.89 0.91 7.17
C ARG A 176 -9.90 0.07 7.95
N ALA A 177 -11.19 0.25 7.72
CA ALA A 177 -12.23 -0.55 8.37
C ALA A 177 -12.11 -2.03 8.01
N ALA A 178 -11.78 -2.38 6.76
CA ALA A 178 -11.53 -3.76 6.36
C ALA A 178 -10.32 -4.36 7.09
N ARG A 179 -9.26 -3.57 7.32
CA ARG A 179 -8.10 -4.01 8.11
C ARG A 179 -8.44 -4.20 9.58
N GLU A 180 -9.11 -3.22 10.19
CA GLU A 180 -9.55 -3.26 11.59
C GLU A 180 -10.48 -4.46 11.89
N LEU A 181 -11.23 -4.94 10.90
CA LEU A 181 -12.11 -6.10 11.00
C LEU A 181 -11.44 -7.43 10.62
N SER A 182 -10.21 -7.41 10.12
CA SER A 182 -9.46 -8.63 9.77
C SER A 182 -8.83 -9.28 11.00
N ALA A 183 -8.30 -10.50 10.85
CA ALA A 183 -7.69 -11.23 11.97
C ALA A 183 -6.45 -10.50 12.56
N ASN A 184 -5.74 -9.73 11.72
CA ASN A 184 -4.65 -8.85 12.14
C ASN A 184 -5.09 -7.39 11.92
N SER A 185 -5.44 -6.69 13.00
CA SER A 185 -5.91 -5.30 12.91
C SER A 185 -4.79 -4.26 12.92
N THR A 186 -3.52 -4.66 13.04
CA THR A 186 -2.38 -3.74 13.11
C THR A 186 -2.14 -3.08 11.75
N TRP A 187 -1.86 -1.78 11.73
CA TRP A 187 -1.53 -1.04 10.52
C TRP A 187 -0.49 0.04 10.82
N ILE A 188 0.37 0.33 9.84
CA ILE A 188 1.50 1.24 10.01
C ILE A 188 1.25 2.52 9.23
N LEU A 189 1.28 3.65 9.91
CA LEU A 189 1.26 4.97 9.33
C LEU A 189 2.68 5.36 8.87
N ILE A 190 2.82 5.70 7.59
CA ILE A 190 4.07 6.19 7.00
C ILE A 190 3.87 7.65 6.58
N GLN A 191 4.42 8.59 7.35
CA GLN A 191 4.31 10.03 7.06
C GLN A 191 5.58 10.60 6.41
N SER A 192 6.73 9.99 6.68
CA SER A 192 8.00 10.33 6.05
C SER A 192 8.96 9.14 6.11
N ASP A 193 10.17 9.34 5.61
CA ASP A 193 11.31 8.41 5.77
C ASP A 193 11.69 8.18 7.24
N ALA A 194 11.54 9.21 8.08
CA ALA A 194 11.88 9.19 9.49
C ALA A 194 10.70 8.80 10.40
N ALA A 195 9.46 9.10 10.00
CA ALA A 195 8.26 8.94 10.82
C ALA A 195 7.40 7.76 10.34
N MET A 196 7.48 6.66 11.10
CA MET A 196 6.72 5.43 10.92
C MET A 196 6.19 4.97 12.27
N GLU A 197 4.88 4.79 12.38
CA GLU A 197 4.20 4.42 13.63
C GLU A 197 3.17 3.31 13.36
N ALA A 198 3.02 2.35 14.28
CA ALA A 198 2.17 1.16 14.20
C ALA A 198 1.01 1.19 15.21
#